data_AF-A0A0M8T632-F1
#
_entry.id   AF-A0A0M8T632-F1
#
_cell.length_a   1.000
_cell.length_b   1.000
_cell.length_c   1.000
_cell.angle_alpha   90.00
_cell.angle_beta   90.00
_cell.angle_gamma   90.00
#
_symmetry.space_group_name_H-M   'P 1'
#
loop_
_entity.id
_entity.type
_entity.pdbx_description
1 polymer ?
#
loop_
_entity_poly.entity_id
_entity_poly.type
_entity_poly.pdbx_seq_one_letter_code
_entity_poly.pdbx_strand_id
1 'polypeptide(L)'
;MSILNEPQGAAPADDSYEDELPVRRKQPGNIVVKWLTTTDHKTIGTLYLVTSFVFFCIGGLMALFMRAELARPGTQIMSNEQFNQAFTMHGTIMLLMFATPLFAGFANWI
;
A
#
# COMPACT_ATOMS: atom_id res chain seq x y z
N MET A 1 -15.00 0.74 -79.24
CA MET A 1 -14.66 2.18 -79.20
C MET A 1 -14.97 2.69 -77.79
N SER A 2 -14.11 3.54 -77.24
CA SER A 2 -13.99 4.02 -75.83
C SER A 2 -13.26 3.07 -74.88
N ILE A 3 -11.93 2.96 -74.95
CA ILE A 3 -10.92 3.88 -74.36
C ILE A 3 -10.94 3.82 -72.81
N LEU A 4 -9.98 3.03 -72.30
CA LEU A 4 -9.11 3.28 -71.14
C LEU A 4 -9.68 4.09 -69.96
N ASN A 5 -9.81 3.44 -68.80
CA ASN A 5 -9.47 4.08 -67.54
C ASN A 5 -9.00 3.05 -66.51
N GLU A 6 -7.76 2.63 -66.64
CA GLU A 6 -6.94 2.28 -65.48
C GLU A 6 -5.65 3.10 -65.57
N PRO A 7 -5.40 3.96 -64.58
CA PRO A 7 -4.03 4.19 -64.16
C PRO A 7 -3.86 3.86 -62.67
N GLN A 8 -2.77 3.13 -62.45
CA GLN A 8 -2.20 2.67 -61.19
C GLN A 8 -1.99 3.78 -60.14
N GLY A 9 -2.07 3.36 -58.87
CA GLY A 9 -1.00 3.57 -57.89
C GLY A 9 -0.97 4.89 -57.10
N ALA A 10 -1.43 4.82 -55.85
CA ALA A 10 -0.97 5.57 -54.65
C ALA A 10 -1.94 5.19 -53.52
N ALA A 11 -1.59 4.74 -52.33
CA ALA A 11 -0.37 4.72 -51.55
C ALA A 11 -0.46 3.48 -50.62
N PRO A 12 0.61 3.01 -49.96
CA PRO A 12 0.44 2.11 -48.82
C PRO A 12 -0.57 2.77 -47.88
N ALA A 13 -1.57 2.02 -47.41
CA ALA A 13 -2.31 2.45 -46.24
C ALA A 13 -1.26 2.53 -45.14
N ASP A 14 -0.78 3.75 -44.89
CA ASP A 14 0.23 4.06 -43.91
C ASP A 14 -0.14 3.32 -42.63
N ASP A 15 0.85 2.62 -42.07
CA ASP A 15 0.86 2.04 -40.73
C ASP A 15 0.77 3.14 -39.64
N SER A 16 0.14 4.28 -39.93
CA SER A 16 0.04 5.48 -39.10
C SER A 16 -1.08 5.41 -38.06
N TYR A 17 -1.82 4.30 -37.98
CA TYR A 17 -2.85 4.12 -36.94
C TYR A 17 -2.27 3.62 -35.61
N GLU A 18 -1.01 3.16 -35.58
CA GLU A 18 -0.37 2.61 -34.38
C GLU A 18 0.32 3.68 -33.52
N ASP A 19 0.51 4.91 -34.02
CA ASP A 19 1.36 5.93 -33.37
C ASP A 19 0.59 6.99 -32.56
N GLU A 20 -0.74 6.89 -32.46
CA GLU A 20 -1.58 7.84 -31.71
C GLU A 20 -2.04 7.33 -30.35
N LEU A 21 -1.26 6.46 -29.70
CA LEU A 21 -1.55 6.08 -28.31
C LEU A 21 -1.40 7.32 -27.41
N PRO A 22 -2.48 7.83 -26.77
CA PRO A 22 -2.38 9.00 -25.92
C PRO A 22 -1.46 8.66 -24.75
N VAL A 23 -0.30 9.33 -24.70
CA VAL A 23 0.65 9.23 -23.60
C VAL A 23 -0.05 9.73 -22.34
N ARG A 24 -0.70 8.82 -21.62
CA ARG A 24 -1.42 9.10 -20.38
C ARG A 24 -0.40 9.49 -19.32
N ARG A 25 -0.14 10.80 -19.24
CA ARG A 25 0.67 11.43 -18.20
C ARG A 25 0.17 10.93 -16.85
N LYS A 26 0.92 10.03 -16.20
CA LYS A 26 0.62 9.56 -14.85
C LYS A 26 0.71 10.77 -13.91
N GLN A 27 -0.42 11.41 -13.64
CA GLN A 27 -0.49 12.37 -12.55
C GLN A 27 -0.27 11.60 -11.23
N PRO A 28 0.73 11.98 -10.41
CA PRO A 28 1.07 11.24 -9.19
C PRO A 28 -0.09 11.21 -8.18
N GLY A 29 -1.01 12.16 -8.26
CA GLY A 29 -2.23 12.19 -7.43
C GLY A 29 -3.24 11.07 -7.73
N ASN A 30 -3.23 10.47 -8.93
CA ASN A 30 -4.18 9.41 -9.27
C ASN A 30 -3.94 8.12 -8.50
N ILE A 31 -2.75 7.89 -7.94
CA ILE A 31 -2.42 6.62 -7.28
C ILE A 31 -3.08 6.57 -5.89
N VAL A 32 -2.97 7.65 -5.11
CA VAL A 32 -3.60 7.73 -3.78
C VAL A 32 -5.13 7.70 -3.91
N VAL A 33 -5.69 8.45 -4.85
CA VAL A 33 -7.14 8.42 -5.12
C VAL A 33 -7.57 7.02 -5.54
N LYS A 34 -6.84 6.36 -6.44
CA LYS A 34 -7.14 5.00 -6.89
C LYS A 34 -7.06 3.97 -5.75
N TRP A 35 -6.14 4.12 -4.80
CA TRP A 35 -6.05 3.23 -3.63
C TRP A 35 -7.20 3.46 -2.66
N LEU A 36 -7.58 4.72 -2.44
CA LEU A 36 -8.66 5.08 -1.52
C LEU A 36 -10.05 4.71 -2.08
N THR A 37 -10.22 4.74 -3.40
CA THR A 37 -11.48 4.39 -4.08
C THR A 37 -11.48 2.99 -4.69
N THR A 38 -10.50 2.15 -4.34
CA THR A 38 -10.41 0.77 -4.83
C THR A 38 -11.48 -0.11 -4.18
N THR A 39 -12.09 -0.98 -4.97
CA THR A 39 -13.05 -2.00 -4.52
C THR A 39 -12.50 -3.44 -4.61
N ASP A 40 -11.28 -3.60 -5.13
CA ASP A 40 -10.63 -4.90 -5.24
C ASP A 40 -10.16 -5.44 -3.87
N HIS A 41 -10.65 -6.62 -3.51
CA HIS A 41 -10.40 -7.25 -2.21
C HIS A 41 -8.92 -7.61 -1.98
N LYS A 42 -8.18 -7.95 -3.04
CA LYS A 42 -6.73 -8.21 -2.94
C LYS A 42 -5.94 -6.94 -2.63
N THR A 43 -6.29 -5.84 -3.29
CA THR A 43 -5.66 -4.54 -3.03
C THR A 43 -6.00 -4.07 -1.61
N ILE A 44 -7.26 -4.14 -1.18
CA ILE A 44 -7.68 -3.80 0.19
C ILE A 44 -6.96 -4.68 1.24
N GLY A 45 -6.88 -5.99 1.00
CA GLY A 45 -6.13 -6.91 1.85
C GLY A 45 -4.65 -6.54 1.97
N THR A 46 -4.03 -6.13 0.86
CA THR A 46 -2.65 -5.64 0.85
C THR A 46 -2.50 -4.36 1.69
N LEU A 47 -3.43 -3.40 1.59
CA LEU A 47 -3.41 -2.19 2.44
C LEU A 47 -3.52 -2.54 3.93
N TYR A 48 -4.37 -3.50 4.31
CA TYR A 48 -4.49 -3.95 5.70
C TYR A 48 -3.21 -4.63 6.21
N LEU A 49 -2.54 -5.44 5.39
CA LEU A 49 -1.28 -6.07 5.78
C LEU A 49 -0.13 -5.05 5.89
N VAL A 50 -0.06 -4.08 4.97
CA VAL A 50 0.94 -3.02 5.06
C VAL A 50 0.74 -2.19 6.33
N THR A 51 -0.50 -1.77 6.62
CA THR A 51 -0.80 -0.97 7.81
C THR A 51 -0.55 -1.74 9.11
N SER A 52 -0.99 -3.00 9.21
CA SER A 52 -0.69 -3.85 10.38
C SER A 52 0.81 -4.07 10.58
N PHE A 53 1.58 -4.25 9.50
CA PHE A 53 3.03 -4.38 9.60
C PHE A 53 3.71 -3.10 10.13
N VAL A 54 3.25 -1.91 9.72
CA VAL A 54 3.73 -0.64 10.27
C VAL A 54 3.46 -0.55 11.77
N PHE A 55 2.24 -0.89 12.22
CA PHE A 55 1.91 -0.90 13.65
C PHE A 55 2.65 -1.99 14.43
N PHE A 56 2.96 -3.13 13.80
CA PHE A 56 3.82 -4.16 14.38
C PHE A 56 5.21 -3.61 14.68
N CYS A 57 5.83 -2.86 13.76
CA CYS A 57 7.12 -2.22 14.01
C CYS A 57 7.05 -1.21 15.16
N ILE A 58 6.00 -0.38 15.21
CA ILE A 58 5.81 0.63 16.27
C ILE A 58 5.64 -0.04 17.64
N GLY A 59 4.71 -1.00 17.75
CA GLY A 59 4.47 -1.72 19.00
C GLY A 59 5.65 -2.60 19.40
N GLY A 60 6.36 -3.19 18.43
CA GLY A 60 7.58 -3.96 18.66
C GLY A 60 8.71 -3.10 19.20
N LEU A 61 8.87 -1.88 18.68
CA LEU A 61 9.84 -0.92 19.21
C LEU A 61 9.51 -0.52 20.65
N MET A 62 8.25 -0.24 20.97
CA MET A 62 7.83 0.01 22.35
C MET A 62 8.12 -1.19 23.28
N ALA A 63 7.91 -2.43 22.79
CA ALA A 63 8.25 -3.62 23.55
C ALA A 63 9.76 -3.72 23.84
N LEU A 64 10.61 -3.32 22.88
CA LEU A 64 12.06 -3.26 23.10
C LEU A 64 12.43 -2.25 24.19
N PHE A 65 11.78 -1.09 24.24
CA PHE A 65 11.98 -0.12 25.32
C PHE A 65 11.57 -0.67 26.68
N MET A 66 10.41 -1.32 26.77
CA MET A 66 9.97 -1.96 28.02
C MET A 66 10.92 -3.09 28.45
N ARG A 67 11.41 -3.89 27.51
CA ARG A 67 12.38 -4.95 27.77
C ARG A 67 13.73 -4.39 28.22
N ALA A 68 14.13 -3.24 27.67
CA ALA A 68 15.33 -2.54 28.09
C ALA A 68 15.24 -2.06 29.54
N GLU A 69 14.08 -1.57 29.98
CA GLU A 69 13.86 -1.20 31.39
C GLU A 69 14.01 -2.39 32.35
N LEU A 70 13.51 -3.56 31.97
CA LEU A 70 13.57 -4.75 32.81
C LEU A 70 14.94 -5.45 32.76
N ALA A 71 15.89 -4.97 31.96
CA ALA A 71 17.19 -5.60 31.80
C ALA A 71 18.06 -5.52 33.08
N ARG A 72 17.87 -4.50 33.91
CA ARG A 72 18.50 -4.41 35.23
C ARG A 72 17.49 -3.91 36.28
N PRO A 73 17.62 -4.34 37.55
CA PRO A 73 16.76 -3.86 38.62
C PRO A 73 16.95 -2.36 38.86
N GLY A 74 15.85 -1.60 38.86
CA GLY A 74 15.84 -0.14 39.07
C GLY A 74 15.17 0.61 37.91
N THR A 75 15.02 1.93 38.04
CA THR A 75 14.53 2.80 36.95
C THR A 75 15.72 3.27 36.12
N GLN A 76 15.79 2.93 34.83
CA GLN A 76 16.94 3.28 33.98
C GLN A 76 16.59 4.31 32.90
N ILE A 77 15.57 4.05 32.10
CA ILE A 77 15.16 4.89 30.95
C ILE A 77 13.78 5.49 31.22
N MET A 78 12.92 4.85 32.00
CA MET A 78 11.52 5.24 32.13
C MET A 78 11.02 5.24 33.58
N SER A 79 10.17 6.21 33.93
CA SER A 79 9.52 6.23 35.25
C SER A 79 8.44 5.15 35.35
N ASN A 80 8.04 4.78 36.58
CA ASN A 80 6.96 3.80 36.79
C ASN A 80 5.65 4.17 36.08
N GLU A 81 5.31 5.46 36.06
CA GLU A 81 4.10 5.93 35.37
C GLU A 81 4.22 5.74 33.86
N GLN A 82 5.34 6.15 33.28
CA GLN A 82 5.59 6.01 31.85
C GLN A 82 5.66 4.54 31.43
N PHE A 83 6.18 3.64 32.28
CA PHE A 83 6.15 2.18 32.06
C PHE A 83 4.72 1.65 31.95
N ASN A 84 3.85 2.03 32.88
CA ASN A 84 2.45 1.61 32.86
C ASN A 84 1.70 2.16 31.63
N GLN A 85 2.00 3.39 31.23
CA GLN A 85 1.44 3.99 30.00
C GLN A 85 1.95 3.26 28.74
N ALA A 86 3.25 3.01 28.64
CA ALA A 86 3.83 2.30 27.50
C ALA A 86 3.31 0.86 27.39
N PHE A 87 3.17 0.15 28.51
CA PHE A 87 2.56 -1.19 28.54
C PHE A 87 1.13 -1.18 27.98
N THR A 88 0.31 -0.23 28.43
CA THR A 88 -1.09 -0.09 27.99
C THR A 88 -1.17 0.25 26.50
N MET A 89 -0.36 1.20 26.06
CA MET A 89 -0.31 1.63 24.66
C MET A 89 0.25 0.53 23.74
N HIS A 90 1.30 -0.18 24.16
CA HIS A 90 1.84 -1.35 23.44
C HIS A 90 0.76 -2.41 23.25
N GLY A 91 0.05 -2.79 24.32
CA GLY A 91 -1.03 -3.78 24.26
C GLY A 91 -2.17 -3.34 23.34
N THR A 92 -2.58 -2.07 23.43
CA THR A 92 -3.65 -1.52 22.58
C THR A 92 -3.27 -1.53 21.10
N ILE A 93 -2.04 -1.14 20.76
CA ILE A 93 -1.53 -1.17 19.38
C ILE A 93 -1.47 -2.61 18.87
N MET A 94 -0.93 -3.54 19.66
CA MET A 94 -0.78 -4.94 19.24
C MET A 94 -2.14 -5.64 19.08
N LEU A 95 -3.10 -5.42 19.97
CA LEU A 95 -4.41 -6.06 19.91
C LEU A 95 -5.31 -5.41 18.86
N LEU A 96 -5.42 -4.08 18.83
CA LEU A 96 -6.42 -3.41 18.00
C LEU A 96 -5.89 -2.99 16.63
N MET A 97 -4.65 -2.50 16.55
CA MET A 97 -4.08 -1.93 15.32
C MET A 97 -3.22 -2.93 14.54
N PHE A 98 -2.72 -3.99 15.19
CA PHE A 98 -1.99 -5.08 14.53
C PHE A 98 -2.86 -6.33 14.33
N ALA A 99 -3.36 -6.96 15.40
CA ALA A 99 -4.04 -8.25 15.27
C ALA A 99 -5.32 -8.16 14.43
N THR A 100 -6.21 -7.20 14.70
CA THR A 100 -7.48 -7.06 13.97
C THR A 100 -7.26 -6.81 12.46
N PRO A 101 -6.43 -5.85 12.02
CA PRO A 101 -6.22 -5.61 10.60
C PRO A 101 -5.38 -6.70 9.93
N LEU A 102 -4.49 -7.38 10.66
CA LEU A 102 -3.73 -8.51 10.13
C LEU A 102 -4.67 -9.64 9.71
N PHE A 103 -5.56 -10.07 10.60
CA PHE A 103 -6.52 -11.15 10.30
C PHE A 103 -7.53 -10.72 9.24
N ALA A 104 -8.04 -9.48 9.32
CA ALA A 104 -8.91 -8.93 8.29
C ALA A 104 -8.18 -8.85 6.92
N GLY A 105 -6.90 -8.50 6.90
CA GLY A 105 -6.09 -8.41 5.68
C GLY A 105 -5.92 -9.75 4.99
N PHE A 106 -5.58 -10.80 5.74
CA PHE A 106 -5.52 -12.16 5.20
C PHE A 106 -6.88 -12.65 4.69
N ALA A 107 -7.96 -12.39 5.44
CA ALA A 107 -9.32 -12.76 5.05
C ALA A 107 -9.81 -12.03 3.78
N ASN A 108 -9.32 -10.81 3.53
CA ASN A 108 -9.65 -10.07 2.30
C ASN A 108 -8.77 -10.49 1.11
N TRP A 109 -7.53 -10.94 1.33
CA TRP A 109 -6.63 -11.31 0.24
C TRP A 109 -6.94 -12.70 -0.32
N ILE A 110 -7.16 -13.70 0.54
CA ILE A 110 -7.38 -15.09 0.13
C ILE A 110 -8.78 -15.31 -0.46
#